data_AF-A0A0L6TWQ0-F1
#
_entry.id   AF-A0A0L6TWQ0-F1
#
_cell.length_a   1.000
_cell.length_b   1.000
_cell.length_c   1.000
_cell.angle_alpha   90.00
_cell.angle_beta   90.00
_cell.angle_gamma   90.00
#
_symmetry.space_group_name_H-M   'P 1'
#
loop_
_entity.id
_entity.type
_entity.pdbx_description
1 polymer ?
#
loop_
_entity_poly.entity_id
_entity_poly.type
_entity_poly.pdbx_seq_one_letter_code
_entity_poly.pdbx_strand_id
1 'polypeptide(L)'
;MSAAANTDKLAKTILQNTVLSDFLEACKEIENSIDKFESYHLTEPAGSLTEMLKFSVYTHMMNGSTRISTNENIELSIEKFDETIKLAKGYFEYIGIKDDRKAVFRFNLDALKNNYRSSDLTTMNLSIYTIRVGIITDKELDFKNNSNTNNQKRFFDEKSEDTSRTYFEYELYDVLLAGVE
;
A
#
# COMPACT_ATOMS: atom_id res chain seq x y z
N MET A 1 -13.11 -26.53 27.83
CA MET A 1 -13.13 -25.21 27.14
C MET A 1 -12.47 -25.20 25.75
N SER A 2 -11.72 -26.23 25.30
CA SER A 2 -11.05 -26.22 23.99
C SER A 2 -11.92 -26.62 22.78
N ALA A 3 -12.96 -27.43 22.97
CA ALA A 3 -13.79 -27.93 21.87
C ALA A 3 -14.63 -26.83 21.20
N ALA A 4 -15.30 -25.98 21.99
CA ALA A 4 -16.10 -24.86 21.46
C ALA A 4 -15.25 -23.84 20.70
N ALA A 5 -14.07 -23.48 21.24
CA ALA A 5 -13.14 -22.56 20.57
C ALA A 5 -12.60 -23.10 19.24
N ASN A 6 -12.51 -24.43 19.09
CA ASN A 6 -12.13 -25.06 17.83
C ASN A 6 -13.29 -25.09 16.82
N THR A 7 -14.53 -25.27 17.29
CA THR A 7 -15.73 -25.19 16.43
C THR A 7 -15.92 -23.79 15.85
N ASP A 8 -15.72 -22.74 16.65
CA ASP A 8 -15.84 -21.35 16.17
C ASP A 8 -14.79 -21.00 15.12
N LYS A 9 -13.55 -21.47 15.31
CA LYS A 9 -12.46 -21.31 14.32
C LYS A 9 -12.77 -22.05 13.02
N LEU A 10 -13.29 -23.28 13.11
CA LEU A 10 -13.72 -24.06 11.95
C LEU A 10 -14.85 -23.36 11.19
N ALA A 11 -15.89 -22.91 11.89
CA ALA A 11 -17.01 -22.18 11.30
C ALA A 11 -16.55 -20.89 10.60
N LYS A 12 -15.69 -20.11 11.26
CA LYS A 12 -15.11 -18.89 10.67
C LYS A 12 -14.30 -19.17 9.41
N THR A 13 -13.51 -20.24 9.41
CA THR A 13 -12.70 -20.64 8.25
C THR A 13 -13.57 -21.05 7.08
N ILE A 14 -14.61 -21.86 7.34
CA ILE A 14 -15.57 -22.26 6.32
C ILE A 14 -16.25 -21.04 5.73
N LEU A 15 -16.80 -20.15 6.57
CA LEU A 15 -17.46 -18.93 6.11
C LEU A 15 -16.53 -18.04 5.29
N GLN A 16 -15.28 -17.86 5.72
CA GLN A 16 -14.30 -17.07 4.98
C GLN A 16 -13.99 -17.67 3.61
N ASN A 17 -13.81 -18.99 3.53
CA ASN A 17 -13.52 -19.68 2.27
C ASN A 17 -14.73 -19.70 1.33
N THR A 18 -15.94 -19.84 1.87
CA THR A 18 -17.18 -19.76 1.09
C THR A 18 -17.36 -18.36 0.52
N VAL A 19 -17.31 -17.31 1.36
CA VAL A 19 -17.41 -15.91 0.89
C VAL A 19 -16.34 -15.58 -0.13
N LEU A 20 -15.12 -16.09 0.06
CA LEU A 20 -14.04 -15.92 -0.91
C LEU A 20 -14.34 -16.59 -2.25
N SER A 21 -14.83 -17.84 -2.22
CA SER A 21 -15.16 -18.59 -3.43
C SER A 21 -16.30 -17.92 -4.19
N ASP A 22 -17.36 -17.52 -3.49
CA ASP A 22 -18.51 -16.81 -4.05
C ASP A 22 -18.08 -15.47 -4.66
N PHE A 23 -17.18 -14.74 -4.00
CA PHE A 23 -16.62 -13.49 -4.54
C PHE A 23 -15.84 -13.73 -5.84
N LEU A 24 -14.98 -14.76 -5.88
CA LEU A 24 -14.21 -15.10 -7.07
C LEU A 24 -15.10 -15.55 -8.24
N GLU A 25 -16.21 -16.23 -7.95
CA GLU A 25 -17.21 -16.59 -8.94
C GLU A 25 -17.94 -15.36 -9.47
N ALA A 26 -18.41 -14.47 -8.60
CA ALA A 26 -19.04 -13.21 -8.99
C ALA A 26 -18.13 -12.32 -9.85
N CYS A 27 -16.82 -12.29 -9.57
CA CYS A 27 -15.84 -11.57 -10.39
C CYS A 27 -15.76 -12.11 -11.83
N LYS A 28 -16.08 -13.38 -12.07
CA LYS A 28 -16.09 -13.97 -13.42
C LYS A 28 -17.36 -13.62 -14.20
N GLU A 29 -18.46 -13.35 -13.50
CA GLU A 29 -19.76 -13.05 -14.09
C GLU A 29 -19.97 -11.55 -14.35
N ILE A 30 -19.41 -10.68 -13.50
CA ILE A 30 -19.55 -9.22 -13.61
C ILE A 30 -18.41 -8.67 -14.46
N GLU A 31 -18.62 -8.59 -15.78
CA GLU A 31 -17.70 -7.89 -16.67
C GLU A 31 -17.52 -6.41 -16.25
N ASN A 32 -16.27 -5.96 -16.26
CA ASN A 32 -15.85 -4.55 -16.15
C ASN A 32 -16.02 -3.84 -14.78
N SER A 33 -16.29 -4.56 -13.68
CA SER A 33 -16.32 -3.93 -12.33
C SER A 33 -15.10 -4.24 -11.47
N ILE A 34 -14.46 -5.40 -11.67
CA ILE A 34 -13.27 -5.83 -10.92
C ILE A 34 -12.21 -6.25 -11.93
N ASP A 35 -11.07 -5.57 -11.88
CA ASP A 35 -9.95 -5.83 -12.77
C ASP A 35 -9.01 -6.87 -12.14
N LYS A 36 -8.72 -7.94 -12.89
CA LYS A 36 -7.72 -8.96 -12.52
C LYS A 36 -6.38 -8.65 -13.20
N PHE A 37 -5.35 -8.46 -12.39
CA PHE A 37 -3.97 -8.27 -12.81
C PHE A 37 -3.13 -9.51 -12.46
N GLU A 38 -2.45 -10.05 -13.45
CA GLU A 38 -1.60 -11.24 -13.31
C GLU A 38 -0.20 -10.97 -13.87
N SER A 39 0.82 -11.55 -13.23
CA SER A 39 2.23 -11.44 -13.65
C SER A 39 2.77 -10.00 -13.66
N TYR A 40 2.26 -9.16 -12.77
CA TYR A 40 2.84 -7.84 -12.49
C TYR A 40 3.96 -7.99 -11.48
N HIS A 41 5.14 -7.46 -11.80
CA HIS A 41 6.22 -7.32 -10.83
C HIS A 41 5.98 -6.09 -9.96
N LEU A 42 5.84 -6.28 -8.65
CA LEU A 42 5.58 -5.20 -7.70
C LEU A 42 6.89 -4.61 -7.18
N THR A 43 6.96 -3.27 -7.20
CA THR A 43 8.08 -2.49 -6.68
C THR A 43 7.56 -1.34 -5.83
N GLU A 44 8.30 -0.94 -4.79
CA GLU A 44 7.92 0.25 -4.03
C GLU A 44 8.33 1.50 -4.80
N PRO A 45 7.49 2.56 -4.81
CA PRO A 45 7.94 3.85 -5.26
C PRO A 45 9.05 4.37 -4.32
N ALA A 46 10.17 4.79 -4.92
CA ALA A 46 11.28 5.38 -4.17
C ALA A 46 10.85 6.68 -3.46
N GLY A 47 11.26 6.85 -2.21
CA GLY A 47 10.86 7.97 -1.37
C GLY A 47 9.43 7.91 -0.84
N SER A 48 8.70 6.80 -1.05
CA SER A 48 7.33 6.65 -0.55
C SER A 48 7.28 6.28 0.94
N LEU A 49 6.11 6.49 1.56
CA LEU A 49 5.87 6.00 2.92
C LEU A 49 5.89 4.47 3.01
N THR A 50 5.57 3.76 1.93
CA THR A 50 5.68 2.30 1.85
C THR A 50 7.12 1.85 2.04
N GLU A 51 8.06 2.50 1.35
CA GLU A 51 9.49 2.25 1.53
C GLU A 51 9.93 2.55 2.98
N MET A 52 9.46 3.66 3.56
CA MET A 52 9.76 4.01 4.96
C MET A 52 9.21 2.98 5.97
N LEU A 53 7.99 2.47 5.76
CA LEU A 53 7.40 1.40 6.58
C LEU A 53 8.17 0.08 6.49
N LYS A 54 8.80 -0.23 5.34
CA LYS A 54 9.69 -1.39 5.28
C LYS A 54 10.90 -1.21 6.20
N PHE A 55 11.50 -0.02 6.19
CA PHE A 55 12.67 0.26 7.03
C PHE A 55 12.33 0.34 8.52
N SER A 56 11.10 0.66 8.90
CA SER A 56 10.68 0.74 10.31
C SER A 56 10.84 -0.59 11.07
N VAL A 57 10.81 -1.73 10.38
CA VAL A 57 11.08 -3.03 11.02
C VAL A 57 12.49 -3.06 11.63
N TYR A 58 13.46 -2.44 10.98
CA TYR A 58 14.83 -2.37 11.50
C TYR A 58 14.98 -1.35 12.63
N THR A 59 14.13 -0.32 12.68
CA THR A 59 14.18 0.65 13.78
C THR A 59 13.77 0.04 15.12
N HIS A 60 12.99 -1.04 15.10
CA HIS A 60 12.67 -1.83 16.30
C HIS A 60 13.90 -2.53 16.92
N MET A 61 14.98 -2.70 16.15
CA MET A 61 16.24 -3.25 16.66
C MET A 61 17.08 -2.19 17.40
N MET A 62 16.75 -0.91 17.26
CA MET A 62 17.42 0.16 17.99
C MET A 62 16.92 0.17 19.43
N ASN A 63 17.81 0.33 20.40
CA ASN A 63 17.38 0.53 21.78
C ASN A 63 16.49 1.79 21.84
N GLY A 64 15.25 1.62 22.31
CA GLY A 64 14.19 2.64 22.38
C GLY A 64 14.51 3.89 23.21
N SER A 65 15.70 3.94 23.80
CA SER A 65 16.28 5.13 24.44
C SER A 65 16.90 6.12 23.45
N THR A 66 16.90 5.83 22.14
CA THR A 66 17.41 6.76 21.13
C THR A 66 16.44 7.94 20.98
N ARG A 67 16.74 9.01 21.72
CA ARG A 67 16.05 10.29 21.66
C ARG A 67 16.86 11.20 20.75
N ILE A 68 16.26 11.64 19.65
CA ILE A 68 16.87 12.69 18.82
C ILE A 68 16.44 14.02 19.43
N SER A 69 17.33 14.64 20.20
CA SER A 69 17.13 15.99 20.72
C SER A 69 17.34 16.99 19.59
N THR A 70 16.28 17.68 19.22
CA THR A 70 16.40 18.84 18.33
C THR A 70 16.83 20.08 19.13
N ASN A 71 17.28 21.11 18.42
CA ASN A 71 17.62 22.43 18.93
C ASN A 71 16.48 23.14 19.70
N GLU A 72 15.25 22.62 19.67
CA GLU A 72 14.05 23.24 20.26
C GLU A 72 13.47 22.47 21.47
N ASN A 73 14.25 21.63 22.16
CA ASN A 73 13.76 20.73 23.22
C ASN A 73 12.67 19.74 22.75
N ILE A 74 12.54 19.51 21.44
CA ILE A 74 11.65 18.47 20.90
C ILE A 74 12.43 17.16 20.88
N GLU A 75 11.86 16.15 21.51
CA GLU A 75 12.38 14.79 21.54
C GLU A 75 11.58 13.90 20.58
N LEU A 76 12.25 13.41 19.55
CA LEU A 76 11.66 12.45 18.63
C LEU A 76 11.79 11.02 19.18
N SER A 77 10.68 10.29 19.17
CA SER A 77 10.64 8.88 19.55
C SER A 77 10.61 8.02 18.29
N ILE A 78 11.63 7.17 18.13
CA ILE A 78 11.73 6.21 17.02
C ILE A 78 10.62 5.15 17.13
N GLU A 79 10.22 4.75 18.33
CA GLU A 79 9.14 3.78 18.54
C GLU A 79 7.80 4.29 17.99
N LYS A 80 7.49 5.57 18.22
CA LYS A 80 6.24 6.20 17.74
C LYS A 80 6.27 6.54 16.25
N PHE A 81 7.43 6.44 15.60
CA PHE A 81 7.59 6.78 14.20
C PHE A 81 6.82 5.82 13.28
N ASP A 82 6.93 4.51 13.53
CA ASP A 82 6.21 3.49 12.75
C ASP A 82 4.69 3.65 12.89
N GLU A 83 4.20 3.84 14.11
CA GLU A 83 2.78 4.10 14.39
C GLU A 83 2.29 5.36 13.65
N THR A 84 3.08 6.43 13.67
CA THR A 84 2.73 7.69 13.01
C THR A 84 2.62 7.52 11.49
N ILE A 85 3.52 6.76 10.87
CA ILE A 85 3.44 6.50 9.42
C ILE A 85 2.22 5.66 9.08
N LYS A 86 1.90 4.62 9.86
CA LYS A 86 0.70 3.80 9.67
C LYS A 86 -0.59 4.60 9.85
N LEU A 87 -0.60 5.57 10.77
CA LEU A 87 -1.70 6.51 10.94
C LEU A 87 -1.82 7.48 9.75
N ALA A 88 -0.69 7.86 9.14
CA ALA A 88 -0.68 8.74 7.98
C ALA A 88 -1.16 8.04 6.70
N LYS A 89 -0.81 6.76 6.50
CA LYS A 89 -1.31 5.92 5.40
C LYS A 89 -1.69 4.52 5.89
N GLY A 90 -2.98 4.20 5.79
CA GLY A 90 -3.53 2.87 6.11
C GLY A 90 -3.33 1.81 5.02
N TYR A 91 -2.42 2.03 4.08
CA TYR A 91 -2.15 1.13 2.96
C TYR A 91 -0.70 1.24 2.48
N PHE A 92 -0.20 0.17 1.87
CA PHE A 92 1.01 0.14 1.08
C PHE A 92 0.71 0.46 -0.39
N GLU A 93 1.59 1.21 -1.04
CA GLU A 93 1.56 1.53 -2.46
C GLU A 93 2.69 0.79 -3.18
N TYR A 94 2.35 0.04 -4.23
CA TYR A 94 3.32 -0.60 -5.11
C TYR A 94 3.07 -0.18 -6.55
N ILE A 95 4.15 0.10 -7.28
CA ILE A 95 4.12 0.19 -8.73
C ILE A 95 4.25 -1.24 -9.27
N GLY A 96 3.18 -1.71 -9.89
CA GLY A 96 3.23 -2.94 -10.66
C GLY A 96 3.66 -2.67 -12.09
N ILE A 97 4.56 -3.50 -12.58
CA ILE A 97 5.12 -3.40 -13.92
C ILE A 97 4.88 -4.71 -14.65
N LYS A 98 4.28 -4.63 -15.84
CA LYS A 98 4.15 -5.74 -16.79
C LYS A 98 4.34 -5.21 -18.20
N ASP A 99 5.40 -5.67 -18.86
CA ASP A 99 5.83 -5.13 -20.15
C ASP A 99 5.98 -3.58 -20.05
N ASP A 100 5.31 -2.82 -20.91
CA ASP A 100 5.29 -1.35 -20.87
C ASP A 100 4.15 -0.76 -20.01
N ARG A 101 3.34 -1.62 -19.38
CA ARG A 101 2.21 -1.17 -18.54
C ARG A 101 2.64 -0.99 -17.10
N LYS A 102 2.28 0.15 -16.53
CA LYS A 102 2.49 0.48 -15.13
C LYS A 102 1.19 0.92 -14.48
N ALA A 103 0.94 0.41 -13.29
CA ALA A 103 -0.21 0.78 -12.47
C ALA A 103 0.21 0.82 -11.00
N VAL A 104 -0.49 1.60 -10.18
CA VAL A 104 -0.27 1.66 -8.74
C VAL A 104 -1.34 0.86 -8.03
N PHE A 105 -0.91 -0.05 -7.16
CA PHE A 105 -1.76 -0.91 -6.35
C PHE A 105 -1.67 -0.52 -4.89
N ARG A 106 -2.82 -0.22 -4.27
CA ARG A 106 -2.95 0.06 -2.84
C ARG A 106 -3.43 -1.18 -2.10
N PHE A 107 -2.53 -1.74 -1.29
CA PHE A 107 -2.81 -2.87 -0.40
C PHE A 107 -3.07 -2.35 1.00
N ASN A 108 -4.22 -2.66 1.59
CA ASN A 108 -4.47 -2.35 3.00
C ASN A 108 -3.41 -3.05 3.88
N LEU A 109 -2.89 -2.33 4.89
CA LEU A 109 -1.87 -2.85 5.81
C LEU A 109 -2.32 -4.16 6.50
N ASP A 110 -3.62 -4.29 6.78
CA ASP A 110 -4.22 -5.42 7.49
C ASP A 110 -4.72 -6.53 6.55
N ALA A 111 -4.63 -6.36 5.23
CA ALA A 111 -5.16 -7.32 4.26
C ALA A 111 -4.24 -8.53 4.00
N LEU A 112 -2.99 -8.49 4.48
CA LEU A 112 -2.01 -9.55 4.23
C LEU A 112 -2.29 -10.79 5.09
N LYS A 113 -2.95 -11.79 4.49
CA LYS A 113 -3.15 -13.11 5.09
C LYS A 113 -1.84 -13.92 5.12
N ASN A 114 -1.81 -14.99 5.92
CA ASN A 114 -0.67 -15.90 6.05
C ASN A 114 0.63 -15.25 6.55
N ASN A 115 0.52 -14.13 7.28
CA ASN A 115 1.65 -13.42 7.87
C ASN A 115 2.68 -12.93 6.82
N TYR A 116 2.23 -12.69 5.59
CA TYR A 116 3.06 -12.04 4.58
C TYR A 116 3.40 -10.62 5.00
N ARG A 117 4.65 -10.24 4.76
CA ARG A 117 5.15 -8.88 4.94
C ARG A 117 5.11 -8.13 3.62
N SER A 118 5.17 -6.80 3.71
CA SER A 118 5.31 -5.91 2.55
C SER A 118 6.48 -6.31 1.64
N SER A 119 7.59 -6.80 2.20
CA SER A 119 8.72 -7.32 1.42
C SER A 119 8.36 -8.49 0.53
N ASP A 120 7.48 -9.37 1.01
CA ASP A 120 7.21 -10.65 0.34
C ASP A 120 6.45 -10.43 -0.97
N LEU A 121 5.58 -9.40 -0.99
CA LEU A 121 4.79 -9.02 -2.17
C LEU A 121 5.64 -8.72 -3.42
N THR A 122 6.85 -8.18 -3.25
CA THR A 122 7.77 -7.87 -4.37
C THR A 122 8.33 -9.11 -5.06
N THR A 123 8.31 -10.26 -4.37
CA THR A 123 8.88 -11.52 -4.84
C THR A 123 7.83 -12.53 -5.30
N MET A 124 6.55 -12.22 -5.13
CA MET A 124 5.44 -13.11 -5.45
C MET A 124 4.89 -12.86 -6.84
N ASN A 125 4.48 -13.94 -7.50
CA ASN A 125 3.62 -13.85 -8.68
C ASN A 125 2.16 -13.86 -8.21
N LEU A 126 1.58 -12.68 -8.05
CA LEU A 126 0.24 -12.50 -7.49
C LEU A 126 -0.81 -12.38 -8.60
N SER A 127 -1.95 -13.02 -8.37
CA SER A 127 -3.23 -12.65 -8.99
C SER A 127 -3.88 -11.58 -8.12
N ILE A 128 -4.00 -10.36 -8.66
CA ILE A 128 -4.46 -9.17 -7.94
C ILE A 128 -5.82 -8.75 -8.48
N TYR A 129 -6.85 -8.80 -7.64
CA TYR A 129 -8.22 -8.38 -7.95
C TYR A 129 -8.45 -6.99 -7.38
N THR A 130 -8.87 -6.05 -8.24
CA THR A 130 -8.82 -4.62 -7.93
C THR A 130 -10.02 -3.84 -8.45
N ILE A 131 -10.19 -2.64 -7.92
CA ILE A 131 -11.09 -1.62 -8.49
C ILE A 131 -10.27 -0.39 -8.83
N ARG A 132 -10.49 0.17 -10.03
CA ARG A 132 -9.89 1.44 -10.44
C ARG A 132 -10.49 2.60 -9.64
N VAL A 133 -9.65 3.38 -9.00
CA VAL A 133 -10.06 4.46 -8.07
C VAL A 133 -9.54 5.83 -8.47
N GLY A 134 -8.62 5.91 -9.43
CA GLY A 134 -8.15 7.19 -9.95
C GLY A 134 -6.89 7.11 -10.79
N ILE A 135 -6.18 8.23 -10.85
CA ILE A 135 -4.86 8.38 -11.46
C ILE A 135 -3.96 9.02 -10.40
N ILE A 136 -2.69 8.63 -10.35
CA ILE A 136 -1.69 9.18 -9.45
C ILE A 136 -0.41 9.49 -10.22
N THR A 137 0.32 10.51 -9.81
CA THR A 137 1.61 10.89 -10.40
C THR A 137 2.80 10.40 -9.56
N ASP A 138 3.98 10.25 -10.16
CA ASP A 138 5.23 9.99 -9.42
C ASP A 138 5.46 10.99 -8.27
N LYS A 139 5.07 12.25 -8.47
CA LYS A 139 5.21 13.32 -7.47
C LYS A 139 4.42 13.03 -6.20
N GLU A 140 3.23 12.46 -6.35
CA GLU A 140 2.33 12.16 -5.23
C GLU A 140 2.73 10.90 -4.47
N LEU A 141 3.44 9.97 -5.15
CA LEU A 141 4.03 8.78 -4.55
C LEU A 141 5.25 9.11 -3.67
N ASP A 142 6.03 10.13 -4.03
CA ASP A 142 7.17 10.61 -3.23
C ASP A 142 6.69 11.40 -2.01
N PHE A 143 6.95 10.87 -0.81
CA PHE A 143 6.55 11.51 0.45
C PHE A 143 7.14 12.91 0.62
N LYS A 144 8.40 13.13 0.20
CA LYS A 144 9.06 14.44 0.35
C LYS A 144 8.37 15.50 -0.50
N ASN A 145 7.96 15.13 -1.70
CA ASN A 145 7.27 16.04 -2.60
C ASN A 145 5.80 16.24 -2.22
N ASN A 146 5.14 15.21 -1.69
CA ASN A 146 3.77 15.29 -1.18
C ASN A 146 3.68 16.16 0.09
N SER A 147 4.66 16.10 0.99
CA SER A 147 4.69 16.95 2.20
C SER A 147 4.84 18.44 1.91
N ASN A 148 5.33 18.82 0.72
CA ASN A 148 5.48 20.21 0.28
C ASN A 148 4.21 20.80 -0.33
N THR A 149 3.07 20.10 -0.27
CA THR A 149 1.80 20.68 -0.71
C THR A 149 1.30 21.71 0.29
N ASN A 150 1.70 22.96 0.07
CA ASN A 150 0.84 24.11 0.29
C ASN A 150 -0.45 23.89 -0.53
N ASN A 151 -1.38 23.10 0.00
CA ASN A 151 -2.70 22.85 -0.54
C ASN A 151 -3.61 24.07 -0.37
N GLN A 152 -3.21 25.21 -0.93
CA GLN A 152 -4.17 26.20 -1.40
C GLN A 152 -4.32 26.00 -2.90
N LYS A 153 -5.48 25.48 -3.27
CA LYS A 153 -6.09 25.51 -4.60
C LYS A 153 -5.47 26.58 -5.51
N ARG A 154 -4.73 26.15 -6.53
CA ARG A 154 -4.61 26.92 -7.78
C ARG A 154 -5.14 26.06 -8.91
N PHE A 155 -6.47 26.05 -9.00
CA PHE A 155 -7.12 25.93 -10.30
C PHE A 155 -6.74 27.19 -11.08
N PHE A 156 -6.12 26.99 -12.24
CA PHE A 156 -5.74 27.98 -13.26
C PHE A 156 -4.62 28.99 -12.92
N ASP A 157 -3.63 28.94 -13.82
CA ASP A 157 -2.66 29.96 -14.23
C ASP A 157 -1.66 30.54 -13.21
N GLU A 158 -0.39 30.20 -13.38
CA GLU A 158 0.62 31.15 -13.88
C GLU A 158 1.99 30.46 -13.98
N LYS A 159 2.67 30.74 -15.09
CA LYS A 159 4.04 30.31 -15.41
C LYS A 159 5.01 30.58 -14.26
N SER A 160 5.54 29.52 -13.67
CA SER A 160 6.84 29.53 -13.00
C SER A 160 7.80 28.70 -13.85
N GLU A 161 8.85 29.34 -14.37
CA GLU A 161 9.99 28.67 -15.00
C GLU A 161 10.66 27.77 -13.96
N ASP A 162 10.31 26.48 -14.00
CA ASP A 162 11.10 25.45 -13.38
C ASP A 162 11.10 24.26 -14.34
N THR A 163 12.30 23.80 -14.69
CA THR A 163 12.60 22.72 -15.64
C THR A 163 11.46 21.71 -15.78
N SER A 164 10.95 21.53 -17.00
CA SER A 164 9.83 20.66 -17.36
C SER A 164 10.09 19.19 -16.96
N ARG A 165 9.90 18.86 -15.68
CA ARG A 165 9.80 17.48 -15.22
C ARG A 165 8.45 16.98 -15.67
N THR A 166 8.43 16.20 -16.74
CA THR A 166 7.26 15.41 -17.10
C THR A 166 7.06 14.37 -16.00
N TYR A 167 5.98 14.49 -15.24
CA TYR A 167 5.58 13.48 -14.27
C TYR A 167 4.87 12.36 -15.02
N PHE A 168 5.17 11.10 -14.68
CA PHE A 168 4.41 9.99 -15.22
C PHE A 168 3.11 9.84 -14.41
N GLU A 169 2.02 9.60 -15.13
CA GLU A 169 0.70 9.29 -14.58
C GLU A 169 0.50 7.77 -14.61
N TYR A 170 -0.03 7.24 -13.52
CA TYR A 170 -0.37 5.83 -13.35
C TYR A 170 -1.83 5.69 -13.02
N GLU A 171 -2.46 4.66 -13.56
CA GLU A 171 -3.76 4.23 -13.08
C GLU A 171 -3.64 3.70 -11.64
N LEU A 172 -4.54 4.15 -10.78
CA LEU A 172 -4.55 3.83 -9.36
C LEU A 172 -5.67 2.85 -9.05
N TYR A 173 -5.31 1.80 -8.31
CA TYR A 173 -6.19 0.68 -7.98
C TYR A 173 -6.18 0.38 -6.49
N ASP A 174 -7.37 0.15 -5.92
CA ASP A 174 -7.51 -0.46 -4.60
C ASP A 174 -7.58 -1.98 -4.75
N VAL A 175 -6.71 -2.67 -4.00
CA VAL A 175 -6.65 -4.13 -4.01
C VAL A 175 -7.72 -4.66 -3.07
N LEU A 176 -8.65 -5.44 -3.62
CA LEU A 176 -9.67 -6.16 -2.84
C LEU A 176 -9.12 -7.49 -2.33
N LEU A 177 -8.40 -8.20 -3.19
CA LEU A 177 -7.86 -9.52 -2.93
C LEU A 177 -6.58 -9.72 -3.74
N ALA A 178 -5.56 -10.31 -3.12
CA ALA A 178 -4.37 -10.77 -3.82
C ALA A 178 -3.91 -12.11 -3.24
N GLY A 179 -3.42 -12.99 -4.09
CA GLY A 179 -2.90 -14.28 -3.68
C GLY A 179 -2.13 -14.96 -4.79
N VAL A 180 -1.43 -16.04 -4.43
CA VAL A 180 -0.83 -16.96 -5.40
C VAL A 180 -1.89 -18.02 -5.71
N GLU A 181 -2.18 -18.21 -6.99
CA GLU A 181 -3.06 -19.27 -7.50
C GLU A 181 -2.25 -20.54 -7.82
#